data_AF-A0A1G9TS74-F1
#
_entry.id   AF-A0A1G9TS74-F1
#
_cell.length_a   1.000
_cell.length_b   1.000
_cell.length_c   1.000
_cell.angle_alpha   90.00
_cell.angle_beta   90.00
_cell.angle_gamma   90.00
#
_symmetry.space_group_name_H-M   'P 1'
#
loop_
_entity.id
_entity.type
_entity.pdbx_description
1 polymer ?
#
loop_
_entity_poly.entity_id
_entity_poly.type
_entity_poly.pdbx_seq_one_letter_code
_entity_poly.pdbx_strand_id
1 'polypeptide(L)'
;MSFVDVRSWTPAALSVAEAAHRFLVDVAATHGALSVTAVVADRGDAGVEITLRFGAGKQVGGSVSAHVGDDEDVCAAVADRLREMMIDYLFGAWPECPGHGHPAASRRLASAVWVCPTEGEKHFAVPVGRYPHKVNVPL
;
A
#
# COMPACT_ATOMS: atom_id res chain seq x y z
N MET A 1 12.86 -7.40 5.73
CA MET A 1 12.79 -7.66 4.28
C MET A 1 11.33 -7.94 3.97
N SER A 2 10.78 -7.27 2.95
CA SER A 2 9.36 -7.37 2.59
C SER A 2 9.18 -8.24 1.35
N PHE A 3 8.09 -9.01 1.29
CA PHE A 3 7.83 -9.94 0.19
C PHE A 3 6.36 -9.92 -0.21
N VAL A 4 6.07 -10.33 -1.45
CA VAL A 4 4.72 -10.63 -1.93
C VAL A 4 4.64 -12.12 -2.28
N ASP A 5 3.74 -12.85 -1.63
CA ASP A 5 3.42 -14.26 -1.87
C ASP A 5 2.13 -14.34 -2.68
N VAL A 6 2.23 -14.80 -3.93
CA VAL A 6 1.10 -14.87 -4.87
C VAL A 6 0.58 -16.29 -4.91
N ARG A 7 -0.67 -16.51 -4.46
CA ARG A 7 -1.31 -17.83 -4.38
C ARG A 7 -2.31 -18.10 -5.52
N SER A 8 -2.55 -17.11 -6.37
CA SER A 8 -3.37 -17.23 -7.57
C SER A 8 -2.71 -16.49 -8.72
N TRP A 9 -2.78 -17.05 -9.93
CA TRP A 9 -2.15 -16.51 -11.14
C TRP A 9 -3.16 -15.86 -12.10
N THR A 10 -4.34 -15.48 -11.60
CA THR A 10 -5.29 -14.70 -12.40
C THR A 10 -4.73 -13.30 -12.68
N PRO A 11 -5.10 -12.65 -13.80
CA PRO A 11 -4.66 -11.29 -14.09
C PRO A 11 -4.96 -10.32 -12.93
N ALA A 12 -6.14 -10.44 -12.31
CA ALA A 12 -6.52 -9.65 -11.15
C ALA A 12 -5.57 -9.84 -9.96
N ALA A 13 -5.22 -11.09 -9.63
CA ALA A 13 -4.30 -11.38 -8.55
C ALA A 13 -2.89 -10.84 -8.83
N LEU A 14 -2.45 -10.86 -10.09
CA LEU A 14 -1.16 -10.29 -10.50
C LEU A 14 -1.13 -8.76 -10.37
N SER A 15 -2.16 -8.05 -10.86
CA SER A 15 -2.26 -6.60 -10.69
C SER A 15 -2.29 -6.19 -9.21
N VAL A 16 -3.03 -6.95 -8.38
CA VAL A 16 -3.06 -6.73 -6.92
C VAL A 16 -1.70 -7.01 -6.28
N ALA A 17 -0.98 -8.05 -6.71
CA ALA A 17 0.35 -8.37 -6.22
C ALA A 17 1.38 -7.28 -6.56
N GLU A 18 1.33 -6.72 -7.77
CA GLU A 18 2.19 -5.61 -8.17
C GLU A 18 1.90 -4.35 -7.34
N ALA A 19 0.62 -4.01 -7.16
CA ALA A 19 0.21 -2.90 -6.31
C ALA A 19 0.66 -3.08 -4.85
N ALA A 20 0.49 -4.28 -4.29
CA ALA A 20 0.97 -4.61 -2.95
C ALA A 20 2.49 -4.50 -2.85
N HIS A 21 3.23 -4.91 -3.87
CA HIS A 21 4.68 -4.73 -3.92
C HIS A 21 5.07 -3.24 -3.88
N ARG A 22 4.46 -2.40 -4.72
CA ARG A 22 4.69 -0.94 -4.74
C ARG A 22 4.39 -0.32 -3.37
N PHE A 23 3.28 -0.71 -2.73
CA PHE A 23 2.97 -0.27 -1.37
C PHE A 23 4.06 -0.67 -0.37
N LEU A 24 4.54 -1.92 -0.40
CA LEU A 24 5.59 -2.40 0.52
C LEU A 24 6.94 -1.70 0.31
N VAL A 25 7.24 -1.23 -0.90
CA VAL A 25 8.39 -0.37 -1.17
C VAL A 25 8.27 0.95 -0.40
N ASP A 26 7.09 1.58 -0.40
CA ASP A 26 6.85 2.82 0.34
C ASP A 26 6.91 2.63 1.86
N VAL A 27 6.43 1.48 2.35
CA VAL A 27 6.57 1.08 3.76
C VAL A 27 8.05 0.98 4.15
N ALA A 28 8.86 0.34 3.31
CA ALA A 28 10.30 0.23 3.55
C ALA A 28 10.99 1.60 3.51
N ALA A 29 10.54 2.51 2.64
CA ALA A 29 11.10 3.86 2.53
C ALA A 29 10.82 4.72 3.77
N THR A 30 9.69 4.50 4.43
CA THR A 30 9.22 5.30 5.56
C THR A 30 9.67 4.76 6.93
N HIS A 31 9.80 3.44 7.09
CA HIS A 31 10.09 2.80 8.38
C HIS A 31 11.34 1.90 8.39
N GLY A 32 12.09 1.87 7.30
CA GLY A 32 13.22 0.98 7.16
C GLY A 32 12.78 -0.48 7.06
N ALA A 33 13.59 -1.39 7.60
CA ALA A 33 13.42 -2.83 7.40
C ALA A 33 12.31 -3.46 8.28
N LEU A 34 11.05 -3.10 8.05
CA LEU A 34 9.91 -3.85 8.59
C LEU A 34 9.81 -5.20 7.86
N SER A 35 9.59 -6.29 8.60
CA SER A 35 9.40 -7.63 8.00
C SER A 35 7.92 -7.88 7.76
N VAL A 36 7.44 -7.55 6.55
CA VAL A 36 6.05 -7.73 6.14
C VAL A 36 5.96 -8.61 4.90
N THR A 37 5.06 -9.59 4.91
CA THR A 37 4.71 -10.37 3.72
C THR A 37 3.26 -10.10 3.35
N ALA A 38 3.01 -9.63 2.12
CA ALA A 38 1.67 -9.57 1.56
C ALA A 38 1.36 -10.90 0.86
N VAL A 39 0.31 -11.59 1.30
CA VAL A 39 -0.19 -12.81 0.66
C VAL A 39 -1.42 -12.43 -0.16
N VAL A 40 -1.39 -12.70 -1.46
CA VAL A 40 -2.47 -12.38 -2.40
C VAL A 40 -3.12 -13.67 -2.88
N ALA A 41 -4.44 -13.79 -2.71
CA ALA A 41 -5.22 -14.95 -3.13
C ALA A 41 -6.51 -14.51 -3.84
N ASP A 42 -6.80 -15.10 -4.99
CA ASP A 42 -8.08 -14.89 -5.67
C ASP A 42 -9.14 -15.82 -5.06
N ARG A 43 -10.30 -15.26 -4.69
CA ARG A 43 -11.43 -15.98 -4.12
C ARG A 43 -12.63 -16.05 -5.08
N GLY A 44 -12.42 -15.78 -6.37
CA GLY A 44 -13.46 -15.76 -7.38
C GLY A 44 -14.44 -14.62 -7.14
N ASP A 45 -15.71 -14.96 -6.93
CA ASP A 45 -16.79 -13.97 -6.74
C ASP A 45 -16.61 -13.07 -5.51
N ALA A 46 -15.81 -13.51 -4.53
CA ALA A 46 -15.48 -12.72 -3.34
C ALA A 46 -14.34 -11.71 -3.56
N GLY A 47 -13.77 -11.64 -4.77
CA GLY A 47 -12.67 -10.75 -5.14
C GLY A 47 -11.29 -11.28 -4.75
N VAL A 48 -10.30 -10.38 -4.75
CA VAL A 48 -8.91 -10.72 -4.39
C VAL A 48 -8.68 -10.38 -2.92
N GLU A 49 -8.27 -11.38 -2.14
CA GLU A 49 -7.92 -11.24 -0.73
C GLU A 49 -6.43 -10.88 -0.61
N ILE A 50 -6.11 -9.91 0.26
CA ILE A 50 -4.74 -9.58 0.65
C ILE A 50 -4.60 -9.74 2.16
N THR A 51 -3.60 -10.52 2.58
CA THR A 51 -3.23 -10.68 3.99
C THR A 51 -1.82 -10.15 4.23
N LEU A 52 -1.66 -9.18 5.11
CA LEU A 52 -0.36 -8.73 5.60
C LEU A 52 0.06 -9.59 6.80
N ARG A 53 1.25 -10.19 6.72
CA ARG A 53 1.87 -10.96 7.80
C ARG A 53 3.09 -10.21 8.31
N PHE A 54 3.11 -9.93 9.62
CA PHE A 54 4.18 -9.21 10.29
C PHE A 54 5.02 -10.17 11.13
N GLY A 55 6.32 -10.24 10.85
CA GLY A 55 7.26 -11.09 11.57
C GLY A 55 6.75 -12.54 11.73
N ALA A 56 6.84 -13.07 12.95
CA ALA A 56 6.62 -14.49 13.23
C ALA A 56 5.19 -14.90 13.64
N GLY A 57 4.16 -14.04 13.57
CA GLY A 57 2.84 -14.55 13.96
C GLY A 57 1.61 -13.67 13.90
N LYS A 58 1.71 -12.36 13.63
CA LYS A 58 0.53 -11.50 13.55
C LYS A 58 0.16 -11.25 12.09
N GLN A 59 -1.14 -11.30 11.79
CA GLN A 59 -1.66 -11.08 10.45
C GLN A 59 -2.94 -10.26 10.48
N VAL A 60 -3.15 -9.49 9.42
CA VAL A 60 -4.38 -8.73 9.17
C VAL A 60 -4.75 -8.93 7.70
N GLY A 61 -6.03 -9.19 7.44
CA GLY A 61 -6.55 -9.49 6.10
C GLY A 61 -7.62 -8.51 5.67
N GLY A 62 -7.72 -8.29 4.37
CA GLY A 62 -8.79 -7.51 3.75
C GLY A 62 -9.02 -7.97 2.32
N SER A 63 -10.25 -7.78 1.84
CA SER A 63 -10.58 -7.97 0.44
C SER A 63 -10.39 -6.67 -0.33
N VAL A 64 -9.91 -6.78 -1.56
CA VAL A 64 -9.88 -5.69 -2.54
C VAL A 64 -10.77 -6.07 -3.70
N SER A 65 -11.75 -5.22 -3.98
CA SER A 65 -12.54 -5.28 -5.20
C SER A 65 -11.69 -4.72 -6.34
N ALA A 66 -10.88 -5.58 -6.98
CA ALA A 66 -10.13 -5.20 -8.16
C ALA A 66 -11.07 -5.26 -9.38
N HIS A 67 -11.52 -4.11 -9.88
CA HIS A 67 -12.10 -4.05 -11.21
C HIS A 67 -10.96 -4.18 -12.22
N VAL A 68 -10.93 -5.33 -12.90
CA VAL A 68 -9.91 -5.67 -13.88
C VAL A 68 -10.07 -4.76 -15.11
N GLY A 69 -9.02 -4.02 -15.47
CA GLY A 69 -9.03 -3.16 -16.67
C GLY A 69 -8.14 -1.93 -16.60
N ASP A 70 -7.79 -1.46 -15.39
CA ASP A 70 -6.85 -0.36 -15.15
C ASP A 70 -5.98 -0.67 -13.92
N ASP A 71 -4.71 -1.00 -14.16
CA ASP A 71 -3.77 -1.40 -13.12
C ASP A 71 -3.46 -0.25 -12.13
N GLU A 72 -3.53 1.01 -12.55
CA GLU A 72 -3.31 2.14 -11.66
C GLU A 72 -4.54 2.41 -10.78
N ASP A 73 -5.75 2.08 -11.25
CA ASP A 73 -6.96 2.12 -10.42
C ASP A 73 -6.92 1.02 -9.36
N VAL A 74 -6.52 -0.20 -9.76
CA VAL A 74 -6.25 -1.31 -8.83
C VAL A 74 -5.17 -0.89 -7.82
N CYS A 75 -4.09 -0.26 -8.29
CA CYS A 75 -3.00 0.17 -7.42
C CYS A 75 -3.45 1.20 -6.39
N ALA A 76 -4.24 2.19 -6.81
CA ALA A 76 -4.78 3.19 -5.88
C ALA A 76 -5.67 2.55 -4.81
N ALA A 77 -6.57 1.64 -5.20
CA ALA A 77 -7.47 0.94 -4.29
C ALA A 77 -6.73 -0.01 -3.31
N VAL A 78 -5.76 -0.77 -3.82
CA VAL A 78 -4.90 -1.65 -2.99
C VAL A 78 -4.09 -0.83 -2.01
N ALA A 79 -3.46 0.26 -2.45
CA ALA A 79 -2.67 1.13 -1.59
C ALA A 79 -3.52 1.74 -0.46
N ASP A 80 -4.74 2.17 -0.77
CA ASP A 80 -5.67 2.70 0.23
C ASP A 80 -6.05 1.63 1.26
N ARG A 81 -6.39 0.43 0.79
CA ARG A 81 -6.77 -0.68 1.66
C ARG A 81 -5.63 -1.14 2.57
N LEU A 82 -4.43 -1.31 2.01
CA LEU A 82 -3.25 -1.70 2.77
C LEU A 82 -2.83 -0.63 3.78
N ARG A 83 -3.01 0.65 3.44
CA ARG A 83 -2.84 1.75 4.38
C ARG A 83 -3.75 1.60 5.58
N GLU A 84 -5.06 1.41 5.38
CA GLU A 84 -6.00 1.24 6.49
C GLU A 84 -5.58 0.09 7.40
N MET A 85 -5.25 -1.06 6.81
CA MET A 85 -4.77 -2.23 7.55
C MET A 85 -3.49 -1.95 8.36
N MET A 86 -2.58 -1.13 7.83
CA MET A 86 -1.35 -0.72 8.52
C MET A 86 -1.63 0.26 9.66
N ILE A 87 -2.54 1.24 9.46
CA ILE A 87 -2.96 2.19 10.50
C ILE A 87 -3.58 1.44 11.67
N ASP A 88 -4.50 0.51 11.39
CA ASP A 88 -5.17 -0.29 12.41
C ASP A 88 -4.19 -1.18 13.19
N TYR A 89 -3.16 -1.69 12.51
CA TYR A 89 -2.26 -2.68 13.09
C TYR A 89 -1.02 -2.09 13.77
N LEU A 90 -0.35 -1.12 13.15
CA LEU A 90 0.89 -0.52 13.67
C LEU A 90 0.64 0.70 14.56
N PHE A 91 -0.57 1.27 14.51
CA PHE A 91 -0.90 2.59 15.04
C PHE A 91 -0.06 3.71 14.38
N GLY A 92 -0.71 4.79 13.95
CA GLY A 92 -0.04 5.96 13.36
C GLY A 92 -0.57 6.38 11.98
N ALA A 93 0.13 7.33 11.34
CA ALA A 93 -0.18 7.86 10.03
C ALA A 93 0.65 7.16 8.94
N TRP A 94 -0.01 6.54 7.95
CA TRP A 94 0.68 5.73 6.94
C TRP A 94 0.23 6.01 5.50
N PRO A 95 1.17 6.07 4.54
CA PRO A 95 2.46 6.71 4.80
C PRO A 95 2.23 8.13 5.32
N GLU A 96 3.08 8.62 6.21
CA GLU A 96 2.89 9.93 6.84
C GLU A 96 3.05 11.08 5.83
N CYS A 97 2.00 11.90 5.64
CA CYS A 97 2.08 13.09 4.80
C CYS A 97 3.20 14.03 5.30
N PRO A 98 4.18 14.40 4.46
CA PRO A 98 5.30 15.23 4.89
C PRO A 98 4.81 16.55 5.49
N GLY A 99 5.30 16.89 6.68
CA GLY A 99 5.03 18.18 7.34
C GLY A 99 3.70 18.31 8.09
N HIS A 100 2.74 17.38 7.95
CA HIS A 100 1.41 17.53 8.56
C HIS A 100 0.98 16.42 9.56
N GLY A 101 1.80 15.39 9.78
CA GLY A 101 1.56 14.38 10.83
C GLY A 101 0.32 13.50 10.65
N HIS A 102 -0.38 13.60 9.53
CA HIS A 102 -1.56 12.80 9.17
C HIS A 102 -1.25 11.86 7.99
N PRO A 103 -1.97 10.73 7.81
CA PRO A 103 -1.70 9.81 6.70
C PRO A 103 -1.92 10.47 5.35
N ALA A 104 -1.05 10.20 4.38
CA ALA A 104 -1.33 10.50 2.98
C ALA A 104 -2.50 9.65 2.48
N ALA A 105 -3.27 10.19 1.53
CA ALA A 105 -4.36 9.49 0.87
C ALA A 105 -3.88 8.92 -0.47
N SER A 106 -4.32 7.71 -0.80
CA SER A 106 -4.16 7.17 -2.15
C SER A 106 -5.22 7.77 -3.06
N ARG A 107 -4.86 8.15 -4.29
CA ARG A 107 -5.79 8.60 -5.33
C ARG A 107 -5.35 8.12 -6.71
N ARG A 108 -6.32 7.87 -7.57
CA ARG A 108 -6.10 7.76 -9.02
C ARG A 108 -6.07 9.15 -9.65
N LEU A 109 -4.96 9.49 -10.31
CA LEU A 109 -4.85 10.64 -11.22
C LEU A 109 -4.50 10.13 -12.62
N ALA A 110 -3.36 10.55 -13.20
CA ALA A 110 -2.75 9.87 -14.35
C ALA A 110 -2.08 8.54 -13.98
N SER A 111 -1.71 8.37 -12.70
CA SER A 111 -1.27 7.11 -12.07
C SER A 111 -1.82 7.01 -10.64
N ALA A 112 -1.60 5.90 -9.95
CA ALA A 112 -1.81 5.76 -8.52
C ALA A 112 -0.79 6.62 -7.77
N VAL A 113 -1.28 7.57 -6.98
CA VAL A 113 -0.45 8.53 -6.24
C VAL A 113 -0.85 8.59 -4.77
N TRP A 114 0.14 8.85 -3.91
CA TRP A 114 -0.07 9.39 -2.58
C TRP A 114 -0.20 10.90 -2.65
N VAL A 115 -1.22 11.46 -2.00
CA VAL A 115 -1.44 12.90 -1.91
C VAL A 115 -1.76 13.35 -0.49
N CYS A 116 -1.59 14.64 -0.23
CA CYS A 116 -2.09 15.25 0.99
C CYS A 116 -3.63 15.19 1.04
N PRO A 117 -4.26 14.64 2.09
CA PRO A 117 -5.72 14.58 2.18
C PRO A 117 -6.36 15.97 2.37
N THR A 118 -5.64 16.92 2.96
CA THR A 118 -6.14 18.26 3.31
C THR A 118 -5.87 19.28 2.21
N GLU A 119 -4.65 19.29 1.66
CA GLU A 119 -4.21 20.29 0.69
C GLU A 119 -4.04 19.75 -0.74
N GLY A 120 -4.29 18.45 -0.94
CA GLY A 120 -4.19 17.80 -2.23
C GLY A 120 -2.77 17.80 -2.80
N GLU A 121 -2.70 17.75 -4.14
CA GLU A 121 -1.44 17.61 -4.89
C GLU A 121 -0.51 18.81 -4.78
N LYS A 122 -1.03 19.99 -4.41
CA LYS A 122 -0.24 21.22 -4.29
C LYS A 122 0.81 21.13 -3.19
N HIS A 123 0.50 20.36 -2.14
CA HIS A 123 1.41 20.14 -1.02
C HIS A 123 2.34 18.95 -1.28
N PHE A 124 1.74 17.83 -1.67
CA PHE A 124 2.44 16.57 -1.83
C PHE A 124 1.70 15.68 -2.81
N ALA A 125 2.42 15.19 -3.81
CA ALA A 125 1.96 14.16 -4.73
C ALA A 125 3.16 13.30 -5.16
N VAL A 126 3.09 11.99 -4.96
CA VAL A 126 4.13 11.06 -5.42
C VAL A 126 3.50 9.74 -5.87
N PRO A 127 3.99 9.08 -6.93
CA PRO A 127 3.49 7.77 -7.30
C PRO A 127 3.64 6.74 -6.18
N VAL A 128 2.68 5.83 -6.06
CA VAL A 128 2.80 4.66 -5.17
C VAL A 128 4.00 3.82 -5.63
N GLY A 129 4.86 3.43 -4.69
CA GLY A 129 6.15 2.77 -4.91
C GLY A 129 7.34 3.73 -5.07
N ARG A 130 7.14 5.04 -4.87
CA ARG A 130 8.18 6.07 -4.99
C ARG A 130 8.21 7.03 -3.81
N TYR A 131 7.68 6.64 -2.65
CA TYR A 131 7.68 7.50 -1.48
C TYR A 131 9.11 7.94 -1.12
N PRO A 132 9.33 9.25 -0.82
CA PRO A 132 10.65 9.71 -0.45
C PRO A 132 11.13 9.00 0.81
N HIS A 133 12.37 8.50 0.78
CA HIS A 133 13.02 7.96 1.97
C HIS A 133 13.10 9.05 3.03
N LYS A 134 12.82 8.70 4.30
CA LYS A 134 13.17 9.60 5.41
C LYS A 134 14.69 9.74 5.41
N VAL A 135 15.18 10.86 4.90
CA VAL A 135 16.58 11.26 5.08
C VAL A 135 16.69 11.52 6.57
N ASN A 136 17.52 10.75 7.29
CA ASN A 136 17.87 11.06 8.67
C ASN A 136 18.53 12.45 8.66
N VAL A 137 17.75 13.50 8.90
CA VAL A 137 18.31 14.80 9.27
C VAL A 137 18.73 14.62 10.72
N PRO A 138 20.04 14.61 11.04
CA PRO A 138 20.47 14.58 12.43
C PRO A 138 19.88 15.82 13.12
N LEU A 139 19.14 15.58 14.20
CA LEU A 139 18.73 16.62 15.14
C LEU A 139 19.95 17.30 15.76
#